data_AF-A0A653C9A0-F1
#
_entry.id   AF-A0A653C9A0-F1
#
_cell.length_a   1.000
_cell.length_b   1.000
_cell.length_c   1.000
_cell.angle_alpha   90.00
_cell.angle_beta   90.00
_cell.angle_gamma   90.00
#
_symmetry.space_group_name_H-M   'P 1'
#
loop_
_entity.id
_entity.type
_entity.pdbx_description
1 polymer ?
#
loop_
_entity_poly.entity_id
_entity_poly.type
_entity_poly.pdbx_seq_one_letter_code
_entity_poly.pdbx_strand_id
1 'polypeptide(L)'
;MFGKKKKKPQISQPTNFEHRVHTDYDKREGRFVGLPLQWASIVGNNQILKSTNRPLPLVDPSEITPTEILDLKTIVRGEHKHENR
;
A
#
# COMPACT_ATOMS: atom_id res chain seq x y z
N MET A 1 6.83 -3.88 -42.92
CA MET A 1 6.29 -2.55 -42.52
C MET A 1 6.64 -2.32 -41.06
N PHE A 2 7.58 -1.43 -40.75
CA PHE A 2 7.91 -1.09 -39.36
C PHE A 2 6.77 -0.26 -38.77
N GLY A 3 6.06 -0.79 -37.77
CA GLY A 3 5.00 -0.06 -37.07
C GLY A 3 5.55 1.24 -36.49
N LYS A 4 4.85 2.36 -36.75
CA LYS A 4 5.25 3.67 -36.23
C LYS A 4 5.34 3.59 -34.70
N LYS A 5 6.52 3.86 -34.13
CA LYS A 5 6.72 3.89 -32.67
C LYS A 5 5.78 4.93 -32.08
N LYS A 6 4.92 4.52 -31.14
CA LYS A 6 4.01 5.43 -30.43
C LYS A 6 4.85 6.47 -29.68
N LYS A 7 4.58 7.77 -29.91
CA LYS A 7 5.25 8.84 -29.17
C LYS A 7 4.81 8.78 -27.71
N LYS A 8 5.74 8.97 -26.78
CA LYS A 8 5.43 9.09 -25.35
C LYS A 8 4.59 10.36 -25.13
N PRO A 9 3.51 10.29 -24.33
CA PRO A 9 2.72 11.48 -24.01
C PRO A 9 3.57 12.52 -23.29
N GLN A 10 3.39 13.80 -23.63
CA GLN A 10 3.98 14.89 -22.88
C GLN A 10 3.12 15.14 -21.65
N ILE A 11 3.70 14.99 -20.46
CA ILE A 11 3.02 15.21 -19.18
C ILE A 11 3.45 16.59 -18.67
N SER A 12 2.48 17.47 -18.35
CA SER A 12 2.75 18.80 -17.81
C SER A 12 3.16 18.76 -16.34
N GLN A 13 3.50 19.93 -15.77
CA GLN A 13 3.70 20.04 -14.33
C GLN A 13 2.38 19.77 -13.58
N PRO A 14 2.44 19.15 -12.38
CA PRO A 14 1.26 18.92 -11.57
C PRO A 14 0.69 20.26 -11.08
N THR A 15 -0.64 20.35 -11.02
CA THR A 15 -1.37 21.49 -10.46
C THR A 15 -2.44 20.97 -9.51
N ASN A 16 -2.98 21.84 -8.64
CA ASN A 16 -4.04 21.49 -7.69
C ASN A 16 -3.67 20.35 -6.72
N PHE A 17 -2.53 20.48 -6.05
CA PHE A 17 -2.15 19.53 -5.00
C PHE A 17 -3.18 19.56 -3.88
N GLU A 18 -3.73 18.39 -3.55
CA GLU A 18 -4.76 18.21 -2.52
C GLU A 18 -4.31 17.15 -1.52
N HIS A 19 -4.23 17.54 -0.25
CA HIS A 19 -3.97 16.60 0.82
C HIS A 19 -5.29 15.92 1.23
N ARG A 20 -5.57 14.75 0.64
CA ARG A 20 -6.83 14.03 0.88
C ARG A 20 -6.86 13.25 2.18
N VAL A 21 -5.74 12.64 2.54
CA VAL A 21 -5.64 11.73 3.69
C VAL A 21 -4.25 11.87 4.30
N HIS A 22 -4.18 11.98 5.62
CA HIS A 22 -2.94 11.97 6.38
C HIS A 22 -2.90 10.75 7.30
N THR A 23 -2.07 9.77 6.96
CA THR A 23 -1.90 8.54 7.74
C THR A 23 -0.69 8.65 8.64
N ASP A 24 -0.88 8.38 9.93
CA ASP A 24 0.19 8.34 10.93
C ASP A 24 0.07 7.05 11.79
N TYR A 25 1.07 6.79 12.62
CA TYR A 25 1.09 5.68 13.56
C TYR A 25 1.08 6.19 15.00
N ASP A 26 -0.02 5.94 15.71
CA ASP A 26 -0.11 6.22 17.13
C ASP A 26 0.64 5.14 17.92
N LYS A 27 1.82 5.51 18.43
CA LYS A 27 2.68 4.63 19.25
C LYS A 27 2.07 4.29 20.60
N ARG A 28 1.17 5.12 21.15
CA ARG A 28 0.54 4.89 22.45
C ARG A 28 -0.52 3.81 22.35
N GLU A 29 -1.32 3.86 21.29
CA GLU A 29 -2.39 2.90 21.03
C GLU A 29 -1.94 1.72 20.14
N GLY A 30 -0.74 1.81 19.57
CA GLY A 30 -0.15 0.78 18.71
C GLY A 30 -0.91 0.59 17.40
N ARG A 31 -1.54 1.64 16.86
CA ARG A 31 -2.39 1.55 15.65
C ARG A 31 -2.14 2.67 14.66
N PHE A 32 -2.45 2.39 13.39
CA PHE A 32 -2.48 3.43 12.37
C PHE A 32 -3.74 4.28 12.49
N VAL A 33 -3.57 5.59 12.35
CA VAL A 33 -4.63 6.60 12.37
C VAL A 33 -4.66 7.34 11.04
N GLY A 34 -5.84 7.82 10.64
CA GLY A 34 -5.99 8.53 9.36
C GLY A 34 -5.70 7.65 8.13
N LEU A 35 -5.92 6.34 8.21
CA LEU A 35 -5.87 5.47 7.03
C LEU A 35 -6.98 5.84 6.05
N PRO A 36 -6.74 5.75 4.73
CA PRO A 36 -7.82 5.73 3.76
C PRO A 36 -8.84 4.64 4.12
N LEU A 37 -10.13 4.90 3.91
CA LEU A 37 -11.21 3.99 4.29
C LEU A 37 -11.01 2.55 3.78
N GLN A 38 -10.52 2.43 2.54
CA GLN A 38 -10.24 1.14 1.89
C GLN A 38 -9.10 0.36 2.56
N TRP A 39 -8.18 1.04 3.24
CA TRP A 39 -7.02 0.44 3.88
C TRP A 39 -7.30 0.07 5.34
N ALA A 40 -8.30 0.69 5.97
CA ALA A 40 -8.66 0.40 7.35
C ALA A 40 -9.00 -1.08 7.59
N SER A 41 -9.59 -1.76 6.60
CA SER A 41 -9.90 -3.20 6.66
C SER A 41 -8.69 -4.12 6.41
N ILE A 42 -7.66 -3.62 5.72
CA ILE A 42 -6.46 -4.38 5.34
C ILE A 42 -5.38 -4.25 6.41
N VAL A 43 -5.16 -3.02 6.89
CA VAL A 43 -4.04 -2.64 7.75
C VAL A 43 -4.47 -2.48 9.21
N GLY A 44 -5.72 -2.07 9.44
CA GLY A 44 -6.26 -1.98 10.79
C GLY A 44 -6.12 -3.34 11.44
N ASN A 45 -5.28 -3.40 12.48
CA ASN A 45 -4.98 -4.56 13.33
C ASN A 45 -6.05 -5.62 13.12
N ASN A 46 -5.69 -6.82 12.64
CA ASN A 46 -6.53 -7.97 12.25
C ASN A 46 -7.80 -8.27 13.11
N GLN A 47 -8.12 -7.51 14.14
CA GLN A 47 -9.42 -7.32 14.78
C GLN A 47 -10.61 -7.13 13.83
N ILE A 48 -10.49 -6.70 12.57
CA ILE A 48 -11.64 -6.78 11.63
C ILE A 48 -11.81 -8.21 11.09
N LEU A 49 -10.71 -8.95 10.90
CA LEU A 49 -10.74 -10.40 10.64
C LEU A 49 -11.04 -11.23 11.91
N LYS A 50 -10.82 -10.67 13.11
CA LYS A 50 -11.27 -11.21 14.40
C LYS A 50 -12.58 -10.58 14.88
N SER A 51 -13.20 -9.68 14.10
CA SER A 51 -14.51 -9.16 14.42
C SER A 51 -15.47 -10.30 14.17
N THR A 52 -16.05 -10.81 15.25
CA THR A 52 -16.63 -12.15 15.37
C THR A 52 -17.83 -12.47 14.44
N ASN A 53 -18.11 -11.62 13.44
CA ASN A 53 -19.29 -11.67 12.58
C ASN A 53 -19.05 -11.50 11.07
N ARG A 54 -17.80 -11.29 10.60
CA ARG A 54 -17.52 -11.31 9.15
C ARG A 54 -16.89 -12.65 8.76
N PRO A 55 -17.49 -13.41 7.82
CA PRO A 55 -16.84 -14.59 7.28
C PRO A 55 -15.48 -14.19 6.70
N LEU A 56 -14.43 -14.90 7.09
CA LEU A 56 -13.15 -14.81 6.39
C LEU A 56 -13.40 -15.12 4.92
N PRO A 57 -12.74 -14.41 3.98
CA PRO A 57 -12.79 -14.83 2.58
C PRO A 57 -12.35 -16.29 2.52
N LEU A 58 -13.20 -17.15 1.95
CA LEU A 58 -12.86 -18.54 1.72
C LEU A 58 -11.81 -18.55 0.60
N VAL A 59 -10.55 -18.69 1.00
CA VAL A 59 -9.44 -18.80 0.07
C VAL A 59 -9.23 -20.29 -0.21
N ASP A 60 -9.51 -20.73 -1.44
CA ASP A 60 -9.16 -22.07 -1.91
C ASP A 60 -7.66 -22.12 -2.22
N PRO A 61 -6.86 -22.94 -1.50
CA PRO A 61 -5.43 -23.11 -1.77
C PRO A 61 -5.13 -23.59 -3.20
N SER A 62 -6.10 -24.21 -3.87
CA SER A 62 -5.96 -24.77 -5.22
C SER A 62 -6.14 -23.72 -6.33
N GLU A 63 -6.76 -22.58 -6.01
CA GLU A 63 -7.06 -21.47 -6.95
C GLU A 63 -6.17 -20.24 -6.69
N ILE A 64 -5.37 -20.26 -5.63
CA ILE A 64 -4.33 -19.23 -5.43
C ILE A 64 -3.32 -19.38 -6.57
N THR A 65 -3.22 -18.37 -7.42
CA THR A 65 -2.06 -18.23 -8.31
C THR A 65 -0.83 -18.03 -7.41
N PRO A 66 0.11 -18.99 -7.34
CA PRO A 66 1.30 -18.83 -6.55
C PRO A 66 2.11 -17.68 -7.16
N THR A 67 2.10 -16.54 -6.49
CA THR A 67 2.96 -15.42 -6.84
C THR A 67 4.18 -15.50 -5.93
N GLU A 68 5.37 -15.49 -6.53
CA GLU A 68 6.70 -15.61 -5.87
C GLU A 68 7.01 -14.50 -4.84
N ILE A 69 6.03 -13.68 -4.48
CA ILE A 69 6.17 -12.41 -3.75
C ILE A 69 6.26 -12.61 -2.22
N LEU A 70 5.91 -13.79 -1.70
CA LEU A 70 5.89 -14.04 -0.25
C LEU A 70 7.28 -14.14 0.39
N ASP A 71 8.31 -14.60 -0.34
CA ASP A 71 9.63 -14.87 0.25
C ASP A 71 10.70 -13.79 -0.02
N LEU A 72 10.47 -12.84 -0.95
CA LEU A 72 11.56 -11.98 -1.46
C LEU A 72 11.25 -10.48 -1.45
N LYS A 73 10.75 -9.94 -0.32
CA LYS A 73 10.89 -8.50 -0.10
C LYS A 73 11.35 -8.16 1.30
N THR A 74 12.63 -8.44 1.55
CA THR A 74 13.38 -7.70 2.56
C THR A 74 13.30 -6.21 2.20
N ILE A 75 12.62 -5.44 3.04
CA ILE A 75 12.51 -3.99 2.86
C ILE A 75 13.90 -3.39 3.08
N VAL A 76 14.60 -3.08 1.99
CA VAL A 76 15.84 -2.30 2.04
C VAL A 76 15.44 -0.84 2.25
N ARG A 77 15.56 -0.33 3.48
CA ARG A 77 15.47 1.10 3.77
C ARG A 77 16.84 1.72 3.53
N GLY A 78 16.91 2.81 2.76
CA GLY A 78 18.16 3.52 2.53
C GLY A 78 18.68 4.17 3.81
N GLU A 79 20.00 4.22 3.96
CA GLU A 79 20.70 4.92 5.04
C GLU A 79 20.35 6.42 5.02
N HIS A 80 19.70 6.92 6.07
CA HIS A 80 19.44 8.34 6.26
C HIS A 80 20.72 9.01 6.78
N LYS A 81 21.52 9.60 5.88
CA LYS A 81 22.52 10.59 6.29
C LYS A 81 21.80 11.86 6.73
N HIS A 82 21.77 12.10 8.04
CA HIS A 82 21.45 13.41 8.59
C HIS A 82 22.55 14.40 8.19
N GLU A 83 22.28 15.22 7.19
CA GLU A 83 23.07 16.42 6.94
C GLU A 83 22.50 17.56 7.79
N ASN A 84 23.19 17.88 8.88
CA ASN A 84 22.92 19.10 9.66
C ASN A 84 23.30 20.31 8.81
N ARG A 85 22.31 21.16 8.52
CA ARG A 85 22.50 22.57 8.22
C ARG A 85 21.58 23.39 9.10
#